data_AF-A0A8S8Z178-F1
#
_entry.id   AF-A0A8S8Z178-F1
#
_cell.length_a   1.000
_cell.length_b   1.000
_cell.length_c   1.000
_cell.angle_alpha   90.00
_cell.angle_beta   90.00
_cell.angle_gamma   90.00
#
_symmetry.space_group_name_H-M   'P 1'
#
loop_
_entity.id
_entity.type
_entity.pdbx_description
1 polymer ?
#
loop_
_entity_poly.entity_id
_entity_poly.type
_entity_poly.pdbx_seq_one_letter_code
_entity_poly.pdbx_strand_id
1 'polypeptide(L)'
;MAMESVPESQTLHIPKLRRRWQVLVLQLISTASLLLIMKRMNSVFGSCTDQYIADSGGPESIYWCPAYEHTRGLRYWSDSDTIDLFMPDFLHGLVDLSGNTLSGDATFVAPVLLCVAVTTLWVYLLHQTEKVQTWVNRLVSIGFIGWMVLPFLLSWIYAMVLSGPHLPFGHENPAYNHIDHLWDPFMFIFEMIFLGIVFAPILAGLMGIWGLSKRMITWAVGYFLMVVGIHAMLTFEGITDAVDVGLQPLPGQIGDATL
;
A
#
# COMPACT_ATOMS: atom_id res chain seq x y z
N MET A 1 27.76 42.73 -15.48
CA MET A 1 28.18 41.35 -15.78
C MET A 1 27.06 40.69 -16.56
N ALA A 2 27.22 40.54 -17.87
CA ALA A 2 26.29 39.78 -18.69
C ALA A 2 26.46 38.30 -18.31
N MET A 3 25.39 37.68 -17.80
CA MET A 3 25.39 36.23 -17.59
C MET A 3 25.48 35.58 -18.95
N GLU A 4 26.58 34.89 -19.22
CA GLU A 4 26.74 34.03 -20.38
C GLU A 4 25.56 33.04 -20.39
N SER A 5 24.77 33.06 -21.47
CA SER A 5 23.61 32.19 -21.61
C SER A 5 24.10 30.75 -21.72
N VAL A 6 24.00 29.99 -20.64
CA VAL A 6 24.36 28.56 -20.61
C VAL A 6 23.57 27.84 -21.71
N PRO A 7 24.23 27.14 -22.66
CA PRO A 7 23.55 26.46 -23.76
C PRO A 7 22.55 25.44 -23.22
N GLU A 8 21.45 25.20 -23.94
CA GLU A 8 20.38 24.29 -23.50
C GLU A 8 20.88 22.86 -23.22
N SER A 9 22.02 22.47 -23.82
CA SER A 9 22.72 21.21 -23.61
C SER A 9 23.46 21.12 -22.26
N GLN A 10 23.70 22.22 -21.56
CA GLN A 10 24.46 22.28 -20.29
C GLN A 10 23.65 22.81 -19.10
N THR A 11 22.38 23.16 -19.30
CA THR A 11 21.51 23.65 -18.22
C THR A 11 21.05 22.51 -17.31
N LEU A 12 21.29 22.70 -16.01
CA LEU A 12 20.82 21.86 -14.90
C LEU A 12 19.35 22.14 -14.51
N HIS A 13 18.61 22.90 -15.34
CA HIS A 13 17.22 23.21 -15.04
C HIS A 13 16.38 21.93 -15.21
N ILE A 14 15.90 21.40 -14.08
CA ILE A 14 15.20 20.12 -13.94
C ILE A 14 14.14 19.84 -15.03
N PRO A 15 13.26 20.78 -15.43
CA PRO A 15 12.25 20.50 -16.46
C PRO A 15 12.85 20.33 -17.87
N LYS A 16 14.02 20.92 -18.18
CA LYS A 16 14.73 20.70 -19.45
C LYS A 16 15.52 19.39 -19.45
N LEU A 17 16.11 19.03 -18.30
CA LEU A 17 16.84 17.76 -18.14
C LEU A 17 15.90 16.54 -18.28
N ARG A 18 14.67 16.64 -17.75
CA ARG A 18 13.67 15.56 -17.77
C ARG A 18 13.10 15.23 -19.16
N ARG A 19 13.20 16.15 -20.12
CA ARG A 19 12.78 15.92 -21.52
C ARG A 19 13.86 15.25 -22.38
N ARG A 20 15.05 15.02 -21.82
CA ARG A 20 16.12 14.31 -22.54
C ARG A 20 15.78 12.83 -22.59
N TRP A 21 15.80 12.27 -23.80
CA TRP A 21 15.60 10.84 -24.04
C TRP A 21 16.49 9.95 -23.17
N GLN A 22 17.74 10.36 -22.90
CA GLN A 22 18.66 9.63 -22.00
C GLN A 22 18.08 9.45 -20.59
N VAL A 23 17.46 10.50 -20.02
CA VAL A 23 16.89 10.45 -18.67
C VAL A 23 15.62 9.60 -18.67
N LEU A 24 14.74 9.77 -19.67
CA LEU A 24 13.52 8.97 -19.79
C LEU A 24 13.82 7.47 -19.92
N VAL A 25 14.84 7.11 -20.73
CA VAL A 25 15.27 5.72 -20.88
C VAL A 25 15.75 5.15 -19.54
N LEU A 26 16.56 5.89 -18.78
CA LEU A 26 17.02 5.46 -17.46
C LEU A 26 15.85 5.31 -16.47
N GLN A 27 14.86 6.19 -16.52
CA GLN A 27 13.66 6.11 -15.66
C GLN A 27 12.81 4.89 -15.99
N LEU A 28 12.63 4.56 -17.27
CA LEU A 28 11.91 3.37 -17.71
C LEU A 28 12.64 2.09 -17.29
N ILE A 29 13.96 2.01 -17.49
CA ILE A 29 14.78 0.87 -17.06
C ILE A 29 14.73 0.72 -15.53
N SER A 30 14.83 1.82 -14.79
CA SER A 30 14.76 1.80 -13.32
C SER A 30 13.39 1.35 -12.83
N THR A 31 12.31 1.77 -13.50
CA THR A 31 10.94 1.35 -13.16
C THR A 31 10.76 -0.14 -13.44
N ALA A 32 11.25 -0.63 -14.58
CA ALA A 32 11.23 -2.06 -14.90
C ALA A 32 12.03 -2.88 -13.86
N SER A 33 13.21 -2.40 -13.48
CA SER A 33 14.03 -3.04 -12.43
C SER A 33 13.30 -3.11 -11.09
N LEU A 34 12.65 -2.01 -10.67
CA LEU A 34 11.84 -1.96 -9.45
C LEU A 34 10.72 -3.01 -9.45
N LEU A 35 9.99 -3.11 -10.56
CA LEU A 35 8.91 -4.09 -10.71
C LEU A 35 9.43 -5.53 -10.75
N LEU A 36 10.61 -5.77 -11.34
CA LEU A 36 11.25 -7.08 -11.34
C LEU A 36 11.72 -7.50 -9.93
N ILE A 37 12.25 -6.58 -9.14
CA ILE A 37 12.61 -6.83 -7.74
C ILE A 37 11.36 -7.21 -6.94
N MET A 38 10.26 -6.47 -7.12
CA MET A 38 8.99 -6.76 -6.48
C MET A 38 8.44 -8.14 -6.88
N LYS A 39 8.43 -8.46 -8.17
CA LYS A 39 8.05 -9.79 -8.66
C LYS A 39 8.92 -10.88 -8.02
N ARG A 40 10.24 -10.65 -7.95
CA ARG A 40 11.15 -11.59 -7.30
C ARG A 40 10.85 -11.74 -5.82
N MET A 41 10.58 -10.64 -5.13
CA MET A 41 10.20 -10.63 -3.71
C MET A 41 8.94 -11.47 -3.49
N ASN A 42 7.90 -11.25 -4.30
CA ASN A 42 6.67 -12.04 -4.21
C ASN A 42 6.91 -13.53 -4.50
N SER A 43 7.67 -13.85 -5.55
CA SER A 43 7.91 -15.25 -5.90
C SER A 43 8.71 -16.05 -4.86
N VAL A 44 9.54 -15.37 -4.06
CA VAL A 44 10.43 -16.02 -3.08
C VAL A 44 9.88 -15.94 -1.66
N PHE A 45 9.26 -14.81 -1.31
CA PHE A 45 8.84 -14.50 0.06
C PHE A 45 7.32 -14.34 0.18
N GLY A 46 6.57 -14.50 -0.91
CA GLY A 46 5.12 -14.23 -0.94
C GLY A 46 4.27 -15.28 -0.27
N SER A 47 4.72 -16.53 -0.13
CA SER A 47 3.89 -17.61 0.42
C SER A 47 4.49 -18.23 1.68
N CYS A 48 3.61 -18.65 2.60
CA CYS A 48 3.97 -19.53 3.70
C CYS A 48 4.23 -20.98 3.20
N THR A 49 4.79 -21.84 4.04
CA THR A 49 5.04 -23.25 3.74
C THR A 49 3.72 -24.04 3.65
N ASP A 50 3.63 -24.98 2.70
CA ASP A 50 2.42 -25.81 2.49
C ASP A 50 2.01 -26.57 3.76
N GLN A 51 2.99 -26.96 4.57
CA GLN A 51 2.75 -27.63 5.86
C GLN A 51 2.05 -26.70 6.85
N TYR A 52 2.51 -25.45 7.00
CA TYR A 52 1.85 -24.47 7.85
C TYR A 52 0.43 -24.15 7.38
N ILE A 53 0.19 -24.12 6.07
CA ILE A 53 -1.16 -23.98 5.49
C ILE A 53 -2.04 -25.16 5.91
N ALA A 54 -1.53 -26.39 5.77
CA ALA A 54 -2.28 -27.60 6.10
C ALA A 54 -2.60 -27.67 7.60
N ASP A 55 -1.63 -27.36 8.46
CA ASP A 55 -1.77 -27.39 9.91
C ASP A 55 -2.74 -26.30 10.43
N SER A 56 -2.86 -25.19 9.70
CA SER A 56 -3.77 -24.08 10.04
C SER A 56 -5.23 -24.30 9.61
N GLY A 57 -5.55 -25.44 8.97
CA GLY A 57 -6.90 -25.77 8.50
C GLY A 57 -7.06 -25.78 6.97
N GLY A 58 -5.95 -25.73 6.22
CA GLY A 58 -5.93 -25.86 4.76
C GLY A 58 -6.00 -24.52 4.01
N PRO A 59 -6.02 -24.55 2.66
CA PRO A 59 -5.94 -23.36 1.82
C PRO A 59 -7.11 -22.37 1.99
N GLU A 60 -8.24 -22.85 2.48
CA GLU A 60 -9.45 -22.07 2.74
C GLU A 60 -9.56 -21.58 4.19
N SER A 61 -8.59 -21.93 5.05
CA SER A 61 -8.60 -21.50 6.45
C SER A 61 -8.15 -20.04 6.61
N ILE A 62 -8.79 -19.35 7.56
CA ILE A 62 -8.58 -17.93 7.86
C ILE A 62 -7.44 -17.83 8.88
N TYR A 63 -6.21 -18.06 8.44
CA TYR A 63 -5.02 -17.87 9.27
C TYR A 63 -4.15 -16.74 8.75
N TRP A 64 -3.51 -16.04 9.68
CA TRP A 64 -2.58 -14.97 9.35
C TRP A 64 -1.22 -15.54 8.98
N CYS A 65 -0.70 -15.15 7.80
CA CYS A 65 0.61 -15.58 7.30
C CYS A 65 1.52 -14.34 7.21
N PRO A 66 2.68 -14.30 7.90
CA PRO A 66 3.63 -13.18 7.87
C PRO A 66 4.45 -13.11 6.57
N ALA A 67 3.96 -13.70 5.47
CA ALA A 67 4.62 -13.64 4.18
C ALA A 67 4.43 -12.27 3.51
N TYR A 68 5.17 -12.04 2.45
CA TYR A 68 5.14 -10.79 1.70
C TYR A 68 3.82 -10.57 0.93
N GLU A 69 3.05 -11.63 0.64
CA GLU A 69 1.73 -11.52 0.01
C GLU A 69 0.71 -10.88 0.95
N HIS A 70 0.20 -9.71 0.56
CA HIS A 70 -0.71 -8.90 1.37
C HIS A 70 -2.13 -9.45 1.43
N THR A 71 -2.58 -10.16 0.39
CA THR A 71 -3.96 -10.64 0.26
C THR A 71 -4.37 -11.61 1.36
N ARG A 72 -3.44 -12.41 1.89
CA ARG A 72 -3.73 -13.32 3.00
C ARG A 72 -4.01 -12.57 4.30
N GLY A 73 -3.23 -11.52 4.59
CA GLY A 73 -3.50 -10.64 5.72
C GLY A 73 -4.83 -9.91 5.59
N LEU A 74 -5.17 -9.46 4.38
CA LEU A 74 -6.45 -8.82 4.08
C LEU A 74 -7.65 -9.77 4.21
N ARG A 75 -7.55 -11.00 3.69
CA ARG A 75 -8.59 -12.03 3.87
C ARG A 75 -8.77 -12.41 5.33
N TYR A 76 -7.68 -12.53 6.08
CA TYR A 76 -7.74 -12.75 7.52
C TYR A 76 -8.55 -11.65 8.24
N TRP A 77 -8.37 -10.38 7.87
CA TRP A 77 -9.15 -9.28 8.45
C TRP A 77 -10.60 -9.26 7.97
N SER A 78 -10.83 -9.42 6.66
CA SER A 78 -12.16 -9.44 6.04
C SER A 78 -13.05 -10.55 6.59
N ASP A 79 -12.56 -11.79 6.56
CA ASP A 79 -13.37 -12.98 6.83
C ASP A 79 -13.54 -13.24 8.35
N SER A 80 -12.86 -12.46 9.18
CA SER A 80 -12.99 -12.53 10.64
C SER A 80 -14.18 -11.75 11.20
N ASP A 81 -15.01 -11.12 10.35
CA ASP A 81 -16.10 -10.20 10.73
C ASP A 81 -15.64 -9.03 11.64
N THR A 82 -14.33 -8.79 11.76
CA THR A 82 -13.77 -7.75 12.65
C THR A 82 -13.57 -6.42 11.94
N ILE A 83 -13.33 -6.45 10.62
CA ILE A 83 -12.97 -5.29 9.81
C ILE A 83 -13.61 -5.43 8.44
N ASP A 84 -14.61 -4.59 8.15
CA ASP A 84 -15.11 -4.42 6.79
C ASP A 84 -14.09 -3.62 5.97
N LEU A 85 -13.73 -4.17 4.81
CA LEU A 85 -12.89 -3.48 3.83
C LEU A 85 -13.69 -2.39 3.13
N PHE A 86 -13.18 -1.17 3.15
CA PHE A 86 -13.85 -0.04 2.53
C PHE A 86 -13.54 0.04 1.03
N MET A 87 -12.29 -0.19 0.60
CA MET A 87 -11.99 -0.21 -0.84
C MET A 87 -12.48 -1.50 -1.48
N PRO A 88 -12.90 -1.44 -2.75
CA PRO A 88 -13.31 -2.62 -3.49
C PRO A 88 -12.21 -3.70 -3.54
N ASP A 89 -12.60 -4.97 -3.43
CA ASP A 89 -11.71 -6.14 -3.44
C ASP A 89 -10.80 -6.22 -4.67
N PHE A 90 -11.23 -5.69 -5.81
CA PHE A 90 -10.40 -5.64 -7.01
C PHE A 90 -9.19 -4.73 -6.84
N LEU A 91 -9.32 -3.66 -6.03
CA LEU A 91 -8.25 -2.69 -5.80
C LEU A 91 -7.17 -3.26 -4.88
N HIS A 92 -7.60 -4.09 -3.92
CA HIS A 92 -6.74 -4.93 -3.10
C HIS A 92 -6.04 -6.04 -3.89
N GLY A 93 -6.57 -6.40 -5.06
CA GLY A 93 -6.10 -7.55 -5.83
C GLY A 93 -6.53 -8.89 -5.23
N LEU A 94 -7.65 -8.91 -4.48
CA LEU A 94 -8.29 -10.13 -4.00
C LEU A 94 -9.07 -10.82 -5.12
N VAL A 95 -9.69 -10.02 -6.00
CA VAL A 95 -10.50 -10.46 -7.14
C VAL A 95 -10.14 -9.70 -8.41
N ASP A 96 -10.42 -10.29 -9.58
CA ASP A 96 -10.35 -9.58 -10.85
C ASP A 96 -11.60 -8.69 -11.10
N LEU A 97 -11.61 -7.95 -12.20
CA LEU A 97 -12.75 -7.09 -12.58
C LEU A 97 -14.04 -7.87 -12.89
N SER A 98 -13.95 -9.19 -13.09
CA SER A 98 -15.08 -10.10 -13.29
C SER A 98 -15.50 -10.85 -12.00
N GLY A 99 -14.82 -10.61 -10.88
CA GLY A 99 -15.11 -11.23 -9.58
C GLY A 99 -14.43 -12.58 -9.33
N ASN A 100 -13.48 -13.03 -10.17
CA ASN A 100 -12.74 -14.26 -9.89
C ASN A 100 -11.61 -14.00 -8.89
N THR A 101 -11.42 -14.91 -7.93
CA THR A 101 -10.35 -14.81 -6.93
C THR A 101 -8.97 -14.88 -7.57
N LEU A 102 -8.11 -13.92 -7.22
CA LEU A 102 -6.71 -13.88 -7.65
C LEU A 102 -5.80 -14.60 -6.65
N SER A 103 -4.66 -15.08 -7.14
CA SER A 103 -3.61 -15.72 -6.35
C SER A 103 -2.22 -15.48 -6.94
N GLY A 104 -1.19 -15.45 -6.10
CA GLY A 104 0.21 -15.33 -6.54
C GLY A 104 0.51 -13.95 -7.14
N ASP A 105 1.30 -13.89 -8.22
CA ASP A 105 1.73 -12.62 -8.82
C ASP A 105 0.58 -11.70 -9.28
N ALA A 106 -0.59 -12.28 -9.59
CA ALA A 106 -1.72 -11.52 -10.12
C ALA A 106 -2.35 -10.60 -9.06
N THR A 107 -2.19 -10.90 -7.77
CA THR A 107 -2.76 -10.10 -6.66
C THR A 107 -2.08 -8.73 -6.51
N PHE A 108 -0.85 -8.59 -7.00
CA PHE A 108 -0.09 -7.34 -6.91
C PHE A 108 -0.40 -6.37 -8.06
N VAL A 109 -1.02 -6.83 -9.14
CA VAL A 109 -1.21 -6.03 -10.37
C VAL A 109 -2.04 -4.79 -10.10
N ALA A 110 -3.21 -4.94 -9.48
CA ALA A 110 -4.11 -3.82 -9.23
C ALA A 110 -3.52 -2.79 -8.22
N PRO A 111 -2.97 -3.20 -7.06
CA PRO A 111 -2.29 -2.27 -6.17
C PRO A 111 -1.09 -1.55 -6.80
N VAL A 112 -0.29 -2.24 -7.64
CA VAL A 112 0.83 -1.61 -8.35
C VAL A 112 0.34 -0.59 -9.36
N LEU A 113 -0.74 -0.88 -10.08
CA LEU A 113 -1.37 0.09 -10.98
C LEU A 113 -1.88 1.32 -10.21
N LEU A 114 -2.47 1.12 -9.03
CA LEU A 114 -2.83 2.22 -8.14
C LEU A 114 -1.59 3.03 -7.74
N CYS A 115 -0.47 2.39 -7.39
CA CYS A 115 0.77 3.09 -7.06
C CYS A 115 1.29 3.93 -8.24
N VAL A 116 1.22 3.41 -9.47
CA VAL A 116 1.56 4.14 -10.69
C VAL A 116 0.61 5.33 -10.90
N ALA A 117 -0.70 5.14 -10.71
CA ALA A 117 -1.68 6.22 -10.84
C ALA A 117 -1.45 7.33 -9.79
N VAL A 118 -1.23 6.97 -8.52
CA VAL A 118 -0.94 7.92 -7.44
C VAL A 118 0.37 8.67 -7.70
N THR A 119 1.43 7.96 -8.10
CA THR A 119 2.73 8.60 -8.36
C THR A 119 2.71 9.52 -9.58
N THR A 120 2.02 9.13 -10.65
CA THR A 120 1.84 9.99 -11.84
C THR A 120 1.03 11.24 -11.52
N LEU A 121 -0.07 11.11 -10.77
CA LEU A 121 -0.86 12.25 -10.29
C LEU A 121 -0.03 13.17 -9.39
N TRP A 122 0.70 12.59 -8.44
CA TRP A 122 1.57 13.33 -7.52
C TRP A 122 2.64 14.11 -8.28
N VAL A 123 3.36 13.44 -9.19
CA VAL A 123 4.38 14.08 -10.01
C VAL A 123 3.75 15.19 -10.87
N TYR A 124 2.56 14.97 -11.45
CA TYR A 124 1.85 16.00 -12.20
C TYR A 124 1.54 17.23 -11.34
N LEU A 125 1.00 17.03 -10.13
CA LEU A 125 0.69 18.12 -9.20
C LEU A 125 1.94 18.92 -8.79
N LEU A 126 3.08 18.27 -8.62
CA LEU A 126 4.35 18.94 -8.32
C LEU A 126 4.82 19.89 -9.44
N HIS A 127 4.37 19.71 -10.67
CA HIS A 127 4.70 20.61 -11.80
C HIS A 127 3.72 21.78 -11.92
N GLN A 128 2.61 21.74 -11.20
CA GLN A 128 1.64 22.83 -11.20
C GLN A 128 2.14 24.01 -10.36
N THR A 129 1.58 25.20 -10.63
CA THR A 129 1.89 26.41 -9.86
C THR A 129 1.53 26.25 -8.38
N GLU A 130 2.21 26.97 -7.49
CA GLU A 130 1.95 26.95 -6.04
C GLU A 130 0.49 27.26 -5.69
N LYS A 131 -0.16 28.14 -6.48
CA LYS A 131 -1.59 28.46 -6.34
C LYS A 131 -2.48 27.23 -6.57
N VAL A 132 -2.17 26.44 -7.61
CA VAL A 132 -2.90 25.21 -7.91
C VAL A 132 -2.63 24.15 -6.86
N GLN A 133 -1.37 23.97 -6.43
CA GLN A 133 -1.02 23.01 -5.38
C GLN A 133 -1.75 23.31 -4.05
N THR A 134 -1.73 24.58 -3.62
CA THR A 134 -2.42 24.99 -2.39
C THR A 134 -3.94 24.86 -2.51
N TRP A 135 -4.51 25.15 -3.68
CA TRP A 135 -5.95 24.96 -3.92
C TRP A 135 -6.34 23.49 -3.91
N VAL A 136 -5.59 22.61 -4.60
CA VAL A 136 -5.81 21.16 -4.61
C VAL A 136 -5.69 20.60 -3.20
N ASN A 137 -4.65 20.98 -2.45
CA ASN A 137 -4.48 20.52 -1.06
C ASN A 137 -5.65 20.94 -0.18
N ARG A 138 -6.13 22.19 -0.30
CA ARG A 138 -7.32 22.64 0.44
C ARG A 138 -8.57 21.86 0.04
N LEU A 139 -8.79 21.64 -1.26
CA LEU A 139 -9.94 20.90 -1.75
C LEU A 139 -9.93 19.45 -1.25
N VAL A 140 -8.78 18.77 -1.34
CA VAL A 140 -8.62 17.40 -0.83
C VAL A 140 -8.83 17.35 0.67
N SER A 141 -8.23 18.27 1.45
CA SER A 141 -8.42 18.31 2.90
C SER A 141 -9.87 18.59 3.30
N ILE A 142 -10.52 19.59 2.68
CA ILE A 142 -11.92 19.92 2.98
C ILE A 142 -12.84 18.79 2.54
N GLY A 143 -12.60 18.20 1.36
CA GLY A 143 -13.36 17.06 0.86
C GLY A 143 -13.23 15.85 1.77
N PHE A 144 -12.02 15.55 2.25
CA PHE A 144 -11.78 14.42 3.16
C PHE A 144 -12.43 14.62 4.53
N ILE A 145 -12.27 15.80 5.14
CA ILE A 145 -12.94 16.14 6.41
C ILE A 145 -14.47 16.12 6.24
N GLY A 146 -14.95 16.70 5.14
CA GLY A 146 -16.36 16.69 4.78
C GLY A 146 -16.89 15.27 4.65
N TRP A 147 -16.24 14.42 3.86
CA TRP A 147 -16.62 13.03 3.70
C TRP A 147 -16.61 12.24 5.02
N MET A 148 -15.67 12.51 5.93
CA MET A 148 -15.59 11.85 7.23
C MET A 148 -16.70 12.26 8.21
N VAL A 149 -17.09 13.54 8.23
CA VAL A 149 -17.97 14.09 9.28
C VAL A 149 -19.41 14.27 8.80
N LEU A 150 -19.60 14.54 7.51
CA LEU A 150 -20.89 14.90 6.94
C LEU A 150 -21.92 13.75 6.97
N PRO A 151 -21.58 12.47 6.71
CA PRO A 151 -22.54 11.36 6.85
C PRO A 151 -23.11 11.29 8.26
N PHE A 152 -22.25 11.37 9.28
CA PHE A 152 -22.64 11.41 10.70
C PHE A 152 -23.55 12.61 11.01
N LEU A 153 -23.16 13.83 10.61
CA LEU A 153 -23.96 15.02 10.89
C LEU A 153 -25.31 14.97 10.20
N LEU A 154 -25.36 14.54 8.94
CA LEU A 154 -26.61 14.44 8.19
C LEU A 154 -27.53 13.37 8.77
N SER A 155 -27.02 12.19 9.11
CA SER A 155 -27.82 11.12 9.70
C SER A 155 -28.41 11.55 11.06
N TRP A 156 -27.60 12.16 11.91
CA TRP A 156 -28.02 12.60 13.24
C TRP A 156 -29.00 13.79 13.18
N ILE A 157 -28.72 14.81 12.35
CA ILE A 157 -29.62 15.96 12.19
C ILE A 157 -30.95 15.50 11.60
N TYR A 158 -30.94 14.62 10.60
CA TYR A 158 -32.15 14.07 10.01
C TYR A 158 -32.99 13.32 11.05
N ALA A 159 -32.36 12.47 11.88
CA ALA A 159 -33.04 11.77 12.95
C ALA A 159 -33.60 12.73 14.01
N MET A 160 -32.88 13.79 14.36
CA MET A 160 -33.36 14.82 15.30
C MET A 160 -34.59 15.56 14.80
N VAL A 161 -34.66 15.86 13.50
CA VAL A 161 -35.81 16.54 12.89
C VAL A 161 -37.06 15.68 12.92
N LEU A 162 -36.94 14.36 12.74
CA LEU A 162 -38.08 13.45 12.67
C LEU A 162 -38.51 12.88 14.03
N SER A 163 -37.55 12.60 14.91
CA SER A 163 -37.79 11.85 16.15
C SER A 163 -37.59 12.69 17.42
N GLY A 164 -37.20 13.96 17.26
CA GLY A 164 -36.91 14.88 18.36
C GLY A 164 -35.43 14.87 18.77
N PRO A 165 -35.02 15.86 19.59
CA PRO A 165 -33.63 16.03 20.00
C PRO A 165 -33.17 14.86 20.88
N HIS A 166 -32.13 14.16 20.44
CA HIS A 166 -31.52 13.03 21.14
C HIS A 166 -30.00 13.02 20.94
N LEU A 167 -29.29 12.30 21.80
CA LEU A 167 -27.85 12.14 21.68
C LEU A 167 -27.56 11.08 20.60
N PRO A 168 -26.44 11.19 19.86
CA PRO A 168 -26.15 10.26 18.76
C PRO A 168 -25.64 8.88 19.22
N PHE A 169 -25.74 8.56 20.51
CA PHE A 169 -25.26 7.32 21.13
C PHE A 169 -26.03 6.98 22.41
N GLY A 170 -25.96 5.72 22.83
CA GLY A 170 -26.48 5.26 24.12
C GLY A 170 -27.96 4.87 24.11
N HIS A 171 -28.54 4.67 22.93
CA HIS A 171 -29.92 4.24 22.76
C HIS A 171 -30.01 2.72 22.55
N GLU A 172 -31.06 2.09 23.09
CA GLU A 172 -31.33 0.66 22.89
C GLU A 172 -31.67 0.32 21.43
N ASN A 173 -32.32 1.25 20.73
CA ASN A 173 -32.61 1.09 19.31
C ASN A 173 -31.43 1.60 18.48
N PRO A 174 -30.78 0.73 17.66
CA PRO A 174 -29.62 1.10 16.87
C PRO A 174 -29.89 2.22 15.86
N ALA A 175 -31.14 2.44 15.45
CA ALA A 175 -31.50 3.51 14.52
C ALA A 175 -31.19 4.93 15.03
N TYR A 176 -31.02 5.10 16.35
CA TYR A 176 -30.64 6.38 16.98
C TYR A 176 -29.15 6.47 17.34
N ASN A 177 -28.39 5.38 17.15
CA ASN A 177 -26.95 5.37 17.33
C ASN A 177 -26.32 5.70 15.97
N HIS A 178 -25.80 6.92 15.82
CA HIS A 178 -25.23 7.40 14.56
C HIS A 178 -23.70 7.41 14.58
N ILE A 179 -23.09 7.11 15.72
CA ILE A 179 -21.63 7.13 15.89
C ILE A 179 -20.90 6.17 14.96
N ASP A 180 -21.57 5.11 14.50
CA ASP A 180 -21.04 4.12 13.57
C ASP A 180 -20.55 4.75 12.27
N HIS A 181 -21.23 5.79 11.77
CA HIS A 181 -20.80 6.52 10.57
C HIS A 181 -19.48 7.28 10.73
N LEU A 182 -19.02 7.54 11.96
CA LEU A 182 -17.69 8.11 12.19
C LEU A 182 -16.59 7.05 12.14
N TRP A 183 -16.92 5.77 12.27
CA TRP A 183 -15.94 4.68 12.25
C TRP A 183 -15.51 4.29 10.83
N ASP A 184 -16.41 4.33 9.84
CA ASP A 184 -16.08 3.96 8.44
C ASP A 184 -14.83 4.68 7.89
N PRO A 185 -14.67 6.01 8.08
CA PRO A 185 -13.47 6.72 7.63
C PRO A 185 -12.19 6.30 8.35
N PHE A 186 -12.27 5.89 9.63
CA PHE A 186 -11.12 5.35 10.35
C PHE A 186 -10.70 3.99 9.79
N MET A 187 -11.66 3.13 9.46
CA MET A 187 -11.40 1.83 8.83
C MET A 187 -10.70 2.00 7.50
N PHE A 188 -11.17 2.92 6.66
CA PHE A 188 -10.50 3.29 5.42
C PHE A 188 -9.05 3.77 5.64
N ILE A 189 -8.79 4.57 6.69
CA ILE A 189 -7.42 5.01 6.99
C ILE A 189 -6.52 3.83 7.39
N PHE A 190 -7.00 2.90 8.21
CA PHE A 190 -6.23 1.72 8.59
C PHE A 190 -5.88 0.85 7.38
N GLU A 191 -6.83 0.66 6.48
CA GLU A 191 -6.66 -0.06 5.23
C GLU A 191 -5.61 0.62 4.33
N MET A 192 -5.69 1.95 4.18
CA MET A 192 -4.70 2.73 3.44
C MET A 192 -3.30 2.67 4.09
N ILE A 193 -3.21 2.62 5.42
CA ILE A 193 -1.94 2.44 6.13
C ILE A 193 -1.38 1.04 5.86
N PHE A 194 -2.20 0.00 5.94
CA PHE A 194 -1.79 -1.38 5.69
C PHE A 194 -1.23 -1.53 4.27
N LEU A 195 -2.00 -1.14 3.25
CA LEU A 195 -1.52 -1.14 1.86
C LEU A 195 -0.33 -0.20 1.68
N GLY A 196 -0.33 0.95 2.34
CA GLY A 196 0.77 1.90 2.32
C GLY A 196 2.07 1.31 2.83
N ILE A 197 2.04 0.47 3.87
CA ILE A 197 3.21 -0.23 4.40
C ILE A 197 3.67 -1.29 3.41
N VAL A 198 2.78 -2.17 2.94
CA VAL A 198 3.13 -3.26 2.00
C VAL A 198 3.74 -2.70 0.71
N PHE A 199 3.14 -1.66 0.15
CA PHE A 199 3.54 -1.07 -1.13
C PHE A 199 4.47 0.14 -0.98
N ALA A 200 4.89 0.49 0.24
CA ALA A 200 5.88 1.52 0.53
C ALA A 200 7.13 1.46 -0.39
N PRO A 201 7.77 0.30 -0.62
CA PRO A 201 8.97 0.26 -1.45
C PRO A 201 8.69 0.62 -2.91
N ILE A 202 7.51 0.26 -3.43
CA ILE A 202 7.09 0.63 -4.80
C ILE A 202 6.78 2.12 -4.87
N LEU A 203 5.96 2.64 -3.95
CA LEU A 203 5.60 4.05 -3.92
C LEU A 203 6.84 4.93 -3.79
N ALA A 204 7.72 4.63 -2.83
CA ALA A 204 8.97 5.34 -2.65
C ALA A 204 9.89 5.21 -3.88
N GLY A 205 9.98 4.02 -4.47
CA GLY A 205 10.78 3.77 -5.66
C GLY A 205 10.29 4.57 -6.87
N LEU A 206 8.98 4.54 -7.16
CA LEU A 206 8.36 5.30 -8.24
C LEU A 206 8.49 6.80 -8.02
N MET A 207 8.20 7.31 -6.81
CA MET A 207 8.41 8.72 -6.47
C MET A 207 9.89 9.11 -6.59
N GLY A 208 10.82 8.23 -6.25
CA GLY A 208 12.26 8.46 -6.39
C GLY A 208 12.72 8.53 -7.84
N ILE A 209 12.30 7.58 -8.68
CA ILE A 209 12.67 7.51 -10.10
C ILE A 209 12.09 8.69 -10.87
N TRP A 210 10.78 8.95 -10.74
CA TRP A 210 10.07 9.99 -11.48
C TRP A 210 10.22 11.38 -10.85
N GLY A 211 10.47 11.46 -9.55
CA GLY A 211 10.82 12.68 -8.84
C GLY A 211 12.32 13.04 -8.89
N LEU A 212 13.17 12.17 -9.46
CA LEU A 212 14.63 12.31 -9.49
C LEU A 212 15.22 12.50 -8.06
N SER A 213 14.69 11.76 -7.08
CA SER A 213 15.06 11.87 -5.67
C SER A 213 15.90 10.69 -5.20
N LYS A 214 17.19 10.95 -4.92
CA LYS A 214 18.11 9.96 -4.34
C LYS A 214 17.60 9.44 -2.99
N ARG A 215 17.05 10.33 -2.15
CA ARG A 215 16.54 9.97 -0.82
C ARG A 215 15.44 8.92 -0.91
N MET A 216 14.48 9.10 -1.81
CA MET A 216 13.36 8.16 -1.98
C MET A 216 13.80 6.81 -2.54
N ILE A 217 14.79 6.79 -3.43
CA ILE A 217 15.41 5.54 -3.91
C ILE A 217 16.08 4.79 -2.75
N THR A 218 16.82 5.49 -1.89
CA THR A 218 17.43 4.86 -0.70
C THR A 218 16.38 4.29 0.26
N TRP A 219 15.25 4.97 0.45
CA TRP A 219 14.14 4.42 1.23
C TRP A 219 13.57 3.13 0.64
N ALA A 220 13.33 3.10 -0.68
CA ALA A 220 12.81 1.91 -1.35
C ALA A 220 13.75 0.71 -1.21
N VAL A 221 15.05 0.92 -1.45
CA VAL A 221 16.08 -0.12 -1.29
C VAL A 221 16.19 -0.56 0.17
N GLY A 222 16.23 0.38 1.11
CA GLY A 222 16.29 0.09 2.54
C GLY A 222 15.10 -0.73 3.02
N TYR A 223 13.90 -0.45 2.50
CA TYR A 223 12.70 -1.21 2.83
C TYR A 223 12.80 -2.67 2.32
N PHE A 224 13.20 -2.89 1.07
CA PHE A 224 13.40 -4.25 0.57
C PHE A 224 14.46 -5.02 1.36
N LEU A 225 15.57 -4.37 1.72
CA LEU A 225 16.61 -4.99 2.56
C LEU A 225 16.12 -5.30 3.97
N MET A 226 15.28 -4.44 4.56
CA MET A 226 14.67 -4.66 5.87
C MET A 226 13.76 -5.89 5.83
N VAL A 227 12.87 -6.00 4.84
CA VAL A 227 11.98 -7.16 4.68
C VAL A 227 12.79 -8.45 4.54
N VAL A 228 13.80 -8.46 3.68
CA VAL A 228 14.68 -9.63 3.50
C VAL A 228 15.43 -9.97 4.79
N GLY A 229 15.92 -8.96 5.53
CA GLY A 229 16.63 -9.17 6.79
C GLY A 229 15.73 -9.75 7.89
N ILE A 230 14.51 -9.24 8.02
CA ILE A 230 13.52 -9.78 8.98
C ILE A 230 13.14 -11.21 8.58
N HIS A 231 12.84 -11.46 7.30
CA HIS A 231 12.52 -12.81 6.82
C HIS A 231 13.66 -13.79 7.12
N ALA A 232 14.89 -13.44 6.73
CA ALA A 232 16.06 -14.27 6.97
C ALA A 232 16.29 -14.56 8.46
N MET A 233 16.03 -13.58 9.35
CA MET A 233 16.10 -13.77 10.79
C MET A 233 15.02 -14.74 11.28
N LEU A 234 13.76 -14.57 10.84
CA LEU A 234 12.64 -15.39 11.28
C LEU A 234 12.70 -16.82 10.72
N THR A 235 13.41 -17.05 9.62
CA THR A 235 13.61 -18.39 9.03
C THR A 235 14.87 -19.10 9.51
N PHE A 236 15.57 -18.57 10.50
CA PHE A 236 16.74 -19.23 11.06
C PHE A 236 16.30 -20.44 11.91
N GLU A 237 16.93 -21.60 11.73
CA GLU A 237 16.55 -22.88 12.36
C GLU A 237 16.35 -22.76 13.88
N GLY A 238 17.29 -22.13 14.58
CA GLY A 238 17.20 -21.93 16.03
C GLY A 238 16.04 -21.02 16.49
N ILE A 239 15.43 -20.24 15.59
CA ILE A 239 14.23 -19.43 15.88
C ILE A 239 12.98 -20.19 15.47
N THR A 240 12.96 -20.85 14.31
CA THR A 240 11.81 -21.62 13.83
C THR A 240 11.45 -22.79 14.75
N ASP A 241 12.45 -23.40 15.41
CA ASP A 241 12.23 -24.44 16.41
C ASP A 241 11.49 -23.94 17.66
N ALA A 242 11.59 -22.64 17.97
CA ALA A 242 10.94 -22.02 19.11
C ALA A 242 9.60 -21.35 18.75
N VAL A 243 9.53 -20.73 17.58
CA VAL A 243 8.35 -20.01 17.07
C VAL A 243 8.24 -20.24 15.57
N ASP A 244 7.45 -21.23 15.16
CA ASP A 244 7.14 -21.45 13.75
C ASP A 244 6.09 -20.44 13.27
N VAL A 245 6.53 -19.55 12.39
CA VAL A 245 5.72 -18.52 11.74
C VAL A 245 5.32 -18.90 10.31
N GLY A 246 5.62 -20.13 9.87
CA GLY A 246 5.20 -20.66 8.58
C GLY A 246 5.94 -20.09 7.37
N LEU A 247 7.05 -19.38 7.56
CA LEU A 247 7.82 -18.77 6.48
C LEU A 247 8.68 -19.81 5.74
N GLN A 248 8.82 -19.65 4.42
CA GLN A 248 9.69 -20.52 3.63
C GLN A 248 11.17 -20.27 3.97
N PRO A 249 11.91 -21.29 4.45
CA PRO A 249 13.32 -21.13 4.76
C PRO A 249 14.12 -20.89 3.48
N LEU A 250 15.09 -19.97 3.57
CA LEU A 250 16.04 -19.76 2.48
C LEU A 250 16.93 -21.01 2.35
N PRO A 251 17.21 -21.50 1.13
CA PRO A 251 18.09 -22.64 0.96
C PRO A 251 19.46 -22.32 1.56
N GLY A 252 19.88 -23.13 2.54
CA GLY A 252 21.19 -22.98 3.17
C GLY A 252 22.30 -23.07 2.12
N GLN A 253 23.12 -22.03 2.02
CA GLN A 253 24.35 -22.07 1.21
C GLN A 253 25.52 -22.72 1.96
N ILE A 254 25.32 -23.04 3.24
CA ILE A 254 26.26 -23.75 4.09
C ILE A 254 25.58 -25.11 4.32
N GLY A 255 26.30 -26.20 4.03
CA GLY A 255 25.74 -27.56 4.02
C GLY A 255 25.01 -27.91 5.31
N ASP A 256 24.07 -28.85 5.20
CA ASP A 256 23.18 -29.33 6.27
C ASP A 256 23.87 -29.30 7.63
N ALA A 257 23.25 -28.62 8.60
CA ALA A 257 23.74 -28.61 9.96
C ALA A 257 23.81 -30.06 10.44
N THR A 258 25.04 -30.57 10.56
CA THR A 258 25.29 -31.87 11.18
C THR A 258 25.18 -31.66 12.69
N LEU A 259 24.25 -32.43 13.30
CA LEU A 259 24.04 -32.52 14.75
C LEU A 259 25.33 -32.88 15.50
#